data_AF-A0A8J8SFY4-F1
#
_entry.id   AF-A0A8J8SFY4-F1
#
_cell.length_a   1.000
_cell.length_b   1.000
_cell.length_c   1.000
_cell.angle_alpha   90.00
_cell.angle_beta   90.00
_cell.angle_gamma   90.00
#
_symmetry.space_group_name_H-M   'P 1'
#
loop_
_entity.id
_entity.type
_entity.pdbx_description
1 polymer ?
#
loop_
_entity_poly.entity_id
_entity_poly.type
_entity_poly.pdbx_seq_one_letter_code
_entity_poly.pdbx_strand_id
1 'polypeptide(L)'
;MHLIRLLITGIEILERGRIKTYRKTEKDLLMAIRLGKYSYKDIYKMVDEYEVKFREAARKTKLPDNPDESKAEKLLIDMYSMYY
;
A
#
# COMPACT_ATOMS: atom_id res chain seq x y z
N MET A 1 -12.43 6.29 -4.25
CA MET A 1 -11.03 6.65 -3.90
C MET A 1 -10.20 5.48 -3.35
N HIS A 2 -10.80 4.49 -2.68
CA HIS A 2 -10.05 3.45 -1.95
C HIS A 2 -9.10 2.63 -2.84
N LEU A 3 -9.50 2.25 -4.05
CA LEU A 3 -8.66 1.46 -4.97
C LEU A 3 -7.35 2.17 -5.33
N ILE A 4 -7.40 3.44 -5.74
CA ILE A 4 -6.20 4.23 -6.05
C ILE A 4 -5.26 4.30 -4.84
N ARG A 5 -5.81 4.50 -3.64
CA ARG A 5 -5.00 4.48 -2.41
C ARG A 5 -4.34 3.11 -2.16
N LEU A 6 -5.04 2.02 -2.43
CA LEU A 6 -4.51 0.66 -2.30
C LEU A 6 -3.37 0.43 -3.28
N LEU A 7 -3.53 0.82 -4.56
CA LEU A 7 -2.48 0.66 -5.57
C LEU A 7 -1.23 1.47 -5.22
N ILE A 8 -1.38 2.74 -4.87
CA ILE A 8 -0.26 3.59 -4.41
C ILE A 8 0.46 2.95 -3.23
N THR A 9 -0.29 2.43 -2.27
CA THR A 9 0.28 1.81 -1.06
C THR A 9 0.98 0.51 -1.36
N GLY A 10 0.37 -0.33 -2.20
CA GLY A 10 0.94 -1.59 -2.64
C GLY A 10 2.25 -1.39 -3.41
N ILE A 11 2.31 -0.41 -4.32
CA ILE A 11 3.55 -0.05 -5.03
C ILE A 11 4.66 0.29 -4.04
N GLU A 12 4.39 1.17 -3.07
CA GLU A 12 5.41 1.57 -2.09
C GLU A 12 5.88 0.40 -1.22
N ILE A 13 4.97 -0.49 -0.83
CA ILE A 13 5.31 -1.70 -0.07
C ILE A 13 6.21 -2.61 -0.92
N LEU A 14 5.86 -2.85 -2.18
CA LEU A 14 6.62 -3.72 -3.08
C LEU A 14 8.00 -3.14 -3.40
N GLU A 15 8.12 -1.82 -3.53
CA GLU A 15 9.39 -1.16 -3.83
C GLU A 15 10.30 -0.98 -2.61
N ARG A 16 9.73 -0.66 -1.44
CA ARG A 16 10.49 -0.22 -0.25
C ARG A 16 10.41 -1.17 0.94
N GLY A 17 9.49 -2.14 0.92
CA GLY A 17 9.25 -3.05 2.03
C GLY A 17 8.73 -2.37 3.30
N ARG A 18 8.07 -1.22 3.18
CA ARG A 18 7.59 -0.42 4.33
C ARG A 18 6.16 0.04 4.14
N ILE A 19 5.38 0.03 5.22
CA ILE A 19 4.01 0.55 5.23
C ILE A 19 4.03 1.99 5.73
N LYS A 20 3.60 2.92 4.87
CA LYS A 20 3.40 4.33 5.23
C LYS A 20 1.91 4.61 5.44
N THR A 21 1.51 4.74 6.70
CA THR A 21 0.10 4.98 7.08
C THR A 21 -0.30 6.45 6.93
N TYR A 22 0.61 7.39 7.19
CA TYR A 22 0.37 8.82 7.01
C TYR A 22 0.68 9.30 5.59
N ARG A 23 -0.36 9.59 4.81
CA ARG A 23 -0.31 9.90 3.37
C ARG A 23 -0.40 11.39 3.06
N LYS A 24 0.60 12.19 3.49
CA LYS A 24 0.58 13.64 3.22
C LYS A 24 0.69 13.98 1.73
N THR A 25 1.52 13.25 0.99
CA THR A 25 1.83 13.52 -0.42
C THR A 25 0.63 13.27 -1.34
N GLU A 26 -0.12 12.20 -1.10
CA GLU A 26 -1.24 11.81 -1.96
C GLU A 26 -2.59 12.32 -1.44
N LYS A 27 -2.60 13.01 -0.29
CA LYS A 27 -3.81 13.50 0.38
C LYS A 27 -4.69 14.31 -0.56
N ASP A 28 -4.11 15.27 -1.26
CA ASP A 28 -4.88 16.20 -2.09
C ASP A 28 -5.53 15.50 -3.28
N LEU A 29 -4.82 14.57 -3.92
CA LEU A 29 -5.36 13.71 -4.97
C LEU A 29 -6.53 12.86 -4.46
N LEU A 30 -6.35 12.17 -3.33
CA LEU A 30 -7.37 11.31 -2.75
C LEU A 30 -8.61 12.09 -2.30
N MET A 31 -8.41 13.31 -1.78
CA MET A 31 -9.50 14.22 -1.44
C MET A 31 -10.22 14.73 -2.69
N ALA A 32 -9.50 15.08 -3.76
CA ALA A 32 -10.11 15.49 -5.03
C ALA A 32 -10.98 14.37 -5.63
N ILE A 33 -10.52 13.11 -5.59
CA ILE A 33 -11.31 11.94 -6.00
C ILE A 33 -12.54 11.76 -5.10
N ARG A 34 -12.38 11.90 -3.78
CA ARG A 34 -13.51 11.82 -2.82
C ARG A 34 -14.55 12.90 -3.06
N LEU A 35 -14.13 14.11 -3.43
CA LEU A 35 -14.99 15.25 -3.70
C LEU A 35 -15.60 15.23 -5.11
N GLY A 36 -15.36 14.17 -5.91
CA GLY A 36 -15.95 14.05 -7.25
C GLY A 36 -15.35 14.99 -8.29
N LYS A 37 -14.14 15.52 -8.07
CA LYS A 37 -13.47 16.42 -9.02
C LYS A 37 -12.99 15.73 -10.31
N TYR A 38 -13.08 14.40 -10.37
CA TYR A 38 -12.68 13.59 -11.51
C TYR A 38 -13.88 12.85 -12.06
N SER A 39 -13.97 12.73 -13.38
CA SER A 39 -14.96 11.86 -14.01
C SER A 39 -14.61 10.39 -13.78
N TYR A 40 -15.58 9.50 -13.97
CA TYR A 40 -15.32 8.06 -13.94
C TYR A 40 -14.23 7.65 -14.94
N LYS A 41 -14.24 8.24 -16.15
CA LYS A 41 -13.24 7.94 -17.18
C LYS A 41 -11.81 8.31 -16.73
N ASP A 42 -11.66 9.45 -16.05
CA ASP A 42 -10.37 9.86 -15.50
C ASP A 42 -9.90 8.92 -14.40
N ILE A 43 -10.82 8.48 -13.52
CA ILE A 43 -10.50 7.53 -12.45
C ILE A 43 -10.03 6.19 -13.02
N TYR A 44 -10.73 5.64 -14.03
CA TYR A 44 -10.32 4.38 -14.66
C TYR A 44 -8.95 4.49 -15.34
N LYS A 45 -8.70 5.60 -16.05
CA LYS A 45 -7.38 5.85 -16.64
C LYS A 45 -6.27 5.87 -15.57
N MET A 46 -6.50 6.52 -14.43
CA MET A 46 -5.53 6.50 -13.33
C MET A 46 -5.34 5.09 -12.77
N VAL A 47 -6.42 4.32 -12.62
CA VAL A 47 -6.35 2.93 -12.13
C VAL A 47 -5.48 2.10 -13.07
N ASP A 48 -5.69 2.17 -14.38
CA ASP A 48 -4.90 1.44 -15.37
C ASP A 48 -3.41 1.80 -15.27
N GLU A 49 -3.08 3.09 -15.16
CA GLU A 49 -1.72 3.58 -14.99
C GLU A 49 -1.05 3.05 -13.70
N TYR A 50 -1.77 3.07 -12.59
CA TYR A 50 -1.26 2.54 -11.32
C TYR A 50 -1.17 1.02 -11.32
N GLU A 51 -2.05 0.31 -12.01
CA GLU A 51 -2.03 -1.14 -12.10
C GLU A 51 -0.81 -1.64 -12.88
N VAL A 52 -0.44 -0.96 -13.97
CA VAL A 52 0.81 -1.24 -14.70
C VAL A 52 2.01 -1.09 -13.78
N LYS A 53 2.12 0.03 -13.04
CA LYS A 53 3.20 0.27 -12.08
C LYS A 53 3.23 -0.77 -10.96
N PHE A 54 2.05 -1.16 -10.46
CA PHE A 54 1.94 -2.20 -9.43
C PHE A 54 2.47 -3.54 -9.92
N ARG A 55 2.10 -3.96 -11.13
CA ARG A 55 2.61 -5.21 -11.74
C ARG A 55 4.13 -5.16 -11.94
N GLU A 56 4.67 -4.02 -12.34
CA GLU A 56 6.12 -3.85 -12.46
C GLU A 56 6.85 -3.92 -11.11
N ALA A 57 6.30 -3.26 -10.08
CA ALA A 57 6.84 -3.31 -8.73
C ALA A 57 6.77 -4.74 -8.16
N ALA A 58 5.68 -5.46 -8.41
CA ALA A 58 5.51 -6.85 -7.98
C ALA A 58 6.54 -7.79 -8.62
N ARG A 59 6.91 -7.58 -9.89
CA ARG A 59 7.96 -8.37 -10.56
C ARG A 59 9.37 -8.09 -10.05
N LYS A 60 9.61 -6.89 -9.52
CA LYS A 60 10.93 -6.42 -9.07
C LYS A 60 11.12 -6.50 -7.56
N THR A 61 10.06 -6.80 -6.81
CA THR A 61 10.10 -6.77 -5.34
C THR A 61 11.08 -7.81 -4.81
N LYS A 62 11.67 -7.51 -3.66
CA LYS A 62 12.50 -8.43 -2.88
C LYS A 62 11.75 -9.03 -1.69
N LEU A 63 10.46 -8.72 -1.57
CA LEU A 63 9.63 -9.29 -0.52
C LEU A 63 9.46 -10.80 -0.77
N PRO A 64 9.51 -11.61 0.30
CA PRO A 64 9.19 -13.03 0.19
C PRO A 64 7.71 -13.22 -0.13
N ASP A 65 7.37 -14.35 -0.75
CA ASP A 65 5.98 -14.69 -1.06
C ASP A 65 5.11 -14.83 0.21
N ASN A 66 5.72 -15.27 1.30
CA ASN A 66 5.07 -15.45 2.59
C ASN A 66 5.80 -14.70 3.71
N PRO A 67 5.07 -14.16 4.70
CA PRO A 67 5.67 -13.56 5.89
C PRO A 67 6.38 -14.62 6.74
N ASP A 68 7.34 -14.17 7.54
CA ASP A 68 8.00 -15.01 8.55
C ASP A 68 7.09 -15.13 9.78
N GLU A 69 6.27 -16.19 9.79
CA GLU A 69 5.28 -16.44 10.86
C GLU A 69 5.96 -16.66 12.22
N SER A 70 7.08 -17.38 12.26
CA SER A 70 7.81 -17.63 13.50
C SER A 70 8.33 -16.33 14.12
N LYS A 71 8.80 -15.39 13.29
CA LYS A 71 9.20 -14.06 13.76
C LYS A 71 8.02 -13.25 14.28
N ALA A 72 6.85 -13.36 13.65
CA ALA A 72 5.64 -12.68 14.11
C ALA A 72 5.16 -13.24 15.46
N GLU A 73 5.16 -14.56 15.62
CA GLU A 73 4.82 -15.24 16.87
C GLU A 73 5.79 -14.84 18.00
N LYS A 74 7.10 -14.85 17.73
CA LYS A 74 8.10 -14.43 18.71
C LYS A 74 7.88 -12.99 19.17
N LEU A 75 7.62 -12.08 18.22
CA LEU A 75 7.32 -10.68 18.54
C LEU A 75 6.11 -10.57 19.48
N LEU A 76 5.08 -11.36 19.24
CA LEU A 76 3.88 -11.40 20.08
C LEU A 76 4.22 -11.86 21.50
N ILE A 77 4.96 -12.96 21.65
CA ILE A 77 5.41 -13.47 22.96
C ILE A 77 6.24 -12.41 23.70
N ASP A 78 7.24 -11.83 23.02
CA ASP A 78 8.13 -10.82 23.60
C ASP A 78 7.32 -9.61 24.12
N MET A 79 6.31 -9.16 23.37
CA MET A 79 5.41 -8.10 23.81
C MET A 79 4.66 -8.50 25.09
N TYR A 80 4.06 -9.69 25.13
CA TYR A 80 3.33 -10.15 26.33
C TYR A 80 4.23 -10.31 27.55
N SER A 81 5.44 -10.85 27.39
CA SER A 81 6.41 -11.02 28.47
C SER A 81 7.00 -9.71 29.01
N MET A 82 6.85 -8.59 28.30
CA MET A 82 7.22 -7.27 28.85
C MET A 82 6.12 -6.65 29.73
N TYR A 83 4.88 -7.13 29.62
CA TYR A 83 3.73 -6.61 30.36
C TYR A 83 3.38 -7.44 31.61
N TYR A 84 3.87 -8.69 31.69
CA TYR A 84 3.67 -9.61 32.82
C TYR A 84 5.01 -10.00 33.42
#